data_AF-A0AA88GNQ2-F1
#
_entry.id   AF-A0AA88GNQ2-F1
#
_cell.length_a   1.000
_cell.length_b   1.000
_cell.length_c   1.000
_cell.angle_alpha   90.00
_cell.angle_beta   90.00
_cell.angle_gamma   90.00
#
_symmetry.space_group_name_H-M   'P 1'
#
loop_
_entity.id
_entity.type
_entity.pdbx_description
1 polymer ?
#
loop_
_entity_poly.entity_id
_entity_poly.type
_entity_poly.pdbx_seq_one_letter_code
_entity_poly.pdbx_strand_id
1 'polypeptide(L)'
;MNHKRPRALNYNYSISLYFDHDVSDNDLNDIIIVTESRAKLIVPSNRLNVIQVFTDNLEDYQTCFDSLHEDIDQKRFDCILSPSNFQASEHTLMCYTTNKAKHYNTITSLLHLIFHQGIRYDQFNTTFKDKQFKLRISLYNQQDQSAVMKLPGFEEFRSLEQIRNEMTDTMAECNFGPDFSEGAIKVGVKLLAKRANVIIQDDMIQIVKQTNQSVGSCFFFCRVNLASKQDLSSFVNMESAFKTKSGHPVAKRFISSVDKISAKIERNASRYPSMVVTNVKKTSMVTPSPTLSNSSEPKKSHSSTK
;
A
#
# COMPACT_ATOMS: atom_id res chain seq x y z
N MET A 1 30.39 -35.32 2.55
CA MET A 1 29.93 -34.11 3.26
C MET A 1 28.56 -33.75 2.73
N ASN A 2 27.54 -33.70 3.58
CA ASN A 2 26.18 -33.36 3.18
C ASN A 2 26.10 -31.87 2.83
N HIS A 3 25.99 -31.54 1.55
CA HIS A 3 25.59 -30.22 1.09
C HIS A 3 24.13 -29.99 1.49
N LYS A 4 23.90 -29.47 2.71
CA LYS A 4 22.60 -28.90 3.07
C LYS A 4 22.31 -27.81 2.03
N ARG A 5 21.26 -28.00 1.22
CA ARG A 5 20.72 -26.94 0.36
C ARG A 5 20.54 -25.67 1.20
N PRO A 6 20.85 -24.47 0.68
CA PRO A 6 20.52 -23.23 1.38
C PRO A 6 19.05 -23.28 1.79
N ARG A 7 18.74 -23.02 3.07
CA ARG A 7 17.34 -22.84 3.51
C ARG A 7 16.71 -21.82 2.55
N ALA A 8 15.63 -22.19 1.88
CA ALA A 8 14.91 -21.28 1.00
C ALA A 8 14.56 -20.01 1.80
N LEU A 9 14.93 -18.84 1.28
CA LEU A 9 14.64 -17.57 1.92
C LEU A 9 13.12 -17.39 2.01
N ASN A 10 12.62 -17.01 3.19
CA ASN A 10 11.20 -16.75 3.40
C ASN A 10 10.88 -15.29 3.09
N TYR A 11 10.43 -15.03 1.86
CA TYR A 11 10.08 -13.69 1.40
C TYR A 11 8.82 -13.11 2.06
N ASN A 12 8.01 -13.94 2.74
CA ASN A 12 6.84 -13.45 3.47
C ASN A 12 7.24 -12.67 4.73
N TYR A 13 8.44 -12.93 5.24
CA TYR A 13 8.98 -12.34 6.46
C TYR A 13 10.30 -11.61 6.18
N SER A 14 10.28 -10.74 5.16
CA SER A 14 11.43 -9.93 4.76
C SER A 14 11.25 -8.45 5.05
N ILE A 15 12.33 -7.78 5.45
CA ILE A 15 12.38 -6.33 5.67
C ILE A 15 13.46 -5.80 4.75
N SER A 16 13.19 -4.71 4.04
CA SER A 16 14.21 -4.04 3.22
C SER A 16 14.52 -2.68 3.81
N LEU A 17 15.80 -2.40 4.04
CA LEU A 17 16.31 -1.12 4.52
C LEU A 17 16.89 -0.37 3.32
N TYR A 18 16.46 0.88 3.12
CA TYR A 18 16.89 1.72 2.01
C TYR A 18 17.71 2.90 2.51
N PHE A 19 18.95 2.96 2.05
CA PHE A 19 19.93 4.02 2.36
C PHE A 19 20.00 5.00 1.18
N ASP A 20 20.42 6.24 1.46
CA ASP A 20 20.71 7.25 0.43
C ASP A 20 22.13 7.10 -0.16
N HIS A 21 22.95 6.24 0.44
CA HIS A 21 24.31 5.89 0.04
C HIS A 21 24.46 4.37 -0.14
N ASP A 22 25.59 3.95 -0.72
CA ASP A 22 25.94 2.53 -0.77
C ASP A 22 26.26 2.02 0.63
N VAL A 23 25.69 0.87 0.99
CA VAL A 23 25.84 0.24 2.32
C VAL A 23 27.32 -0.02 2.59
N SER A 24 27.82 0.54 3.68
CA SER A 24 29.16 0.27 4.19
C SER A 24 29.16 -0.98 5.10
N ASP A 25 30.36 -1.49 5.41
CA ASP A 25 30.51 -2.57 6.39
C ASP A 25 30.01 -2.15 7.79
N ASN A 26 30.11 -0.86 8.13
CA ASN A 26 29.61 -0.35 9.41
C ASN A 26 28.09 -0.41 9.47
N ASP A 27 27.40 0.08 8.42
CA ASP A 27 25.93 -0.01 8.35
C ASP A 27 25.49 -1.47 8.48
N LEU A 28 26.14 -2.38 7.74
CA LEU A 28 25.81 -3.80 7.82
C LEU A 28 26.02 -4.37 9.23
N ASN A 29 27.12 -4.02 9.91
CA ASN A 29 27.40 -4.47 11.27
C ASN A 29 26.37 -3.93 12.27
N ASP A 30 25.96 -2.67 12.15
CA ASP A 30 24.94 -2.08 13.02
C ASP A 30 23.61 -2.82 12.86
N ILE A 31 23.18 -3.13 11.63
CA ILE A 31 21.97 -3.93 11.41
C ILE A 31 22.12 -5.37 11.93
N ILE A 32 23.32 -5.98 11.82
CA ILE A 32 23.60 -7.29 12.43
C ILE A 32 23.44 -7.23 13.95
N ILE A 33 23.91 -6.17 14.60
CA ILE A 33 23.78 -6.00 16.05
C ILE A 33 22.30 -5.89 16.45
N VAL A 34 21.50 -5.11 15.73
CA VAL A 34 20.08 -4.93 16.04
C VAL A 34 19.26 -6.20 15.81
N THR A 35 19.53 -6.91 14.71
CA THR A 35 18.77 -8.12 14.34
C THR A 35 19.29 -9.39 15.01
N GLU A 36 20.52 -9.37 15.53
CA GLU A 36 21.20 -10.48 16.19
C GLU A 36 21.14 -11.77 15.34
N SER A 37 20.95 -12.93 15.97
CA SER A 37 20.83 -14.21 15.28
C SER A 37 19.43 -14.48 14.69
N ARG A 38 18.48 -13.53 14.78
CA ARG A 38 17.08 -13.72 14.36
C ARG A 38 16.90 -13.64 12.84
N ALA A 39 17.86 -13.04 12.14
CA ALA A 39 17.75 -12.79 10.71
C ALA A 39 18.97 -13.23 9.91
N LYS A 40 18.75 -13.41 8.60
CA LYS A 40 19.78 -13.50 7.58
C LYS A 40 19.79 -12.19 6.80
N LEU A 41 20.94 -11.55 6.69
CA LEU A 41 21.09 -10.28 5.99
C LEU A 41 21.77 -10.49 4.63
N ILE A 42 21.28 -9.79 3.61
CA ILE A 42 21.83 -9.83 2.26
C ILE A 42 21.87 -8.41 1.70
N VAL A 43 23.03 -7.97 1.21
CA VAL A 43 23.16 -6.80 0.34
C VAL A 43 23.08 -7.27 -1.11
N PRO A 44 22.01 -6.94 -1.87
CA PRO A 44 21.88 -7.41 -3.24
C PRO A 44 22.94 -6.78 -4.15
N SER A 45 23.64 -7.58 -4.94
CA SER A 45 24.70 -7.09 -5.85
C SER A 45 24.25 -6.05 -6.87
N ASN A 46 22.95 -5.98 -7.16
CA ASN A 46 22.36 -5.03 -8.09
C ASN A 46 21.75 -3.77 -7.42
N ARG A 47 21.82 -3.69 -6.09
CA ARG A 47 21.26 -2.65 -5.22
C ARG A 47 22.12 -2.49 -3.97
N LEU A 48 23.25 -1.79 -4.11
CA LEU A 48 24.23 -1.61 -3.04
C LEU A 48 23.74 -0.72 -1.90
N ASN A 49 22.71 0.09 -2.13
CA ASN A 49 22.08 0.95 -1.12
C ASN A 49 20.94 0.25 -0.33
N VAL A 50 20.89 -1.09 -0.36
CA VAL A 50 19.81 -1.87 0.25
C VAL A 50 20.34 -3.02 1.08
N ILE A 51 19.86 -3.14 2.31
CA ILE A 51 20.01 -4.36 3.11
C ILE A 51 18.67 -5.10 3.13
N GLN A 52 18.67 -6.39 2.80
CA GLN A 52 17.51 -7.27 2.93
C GLN A 52 17.68 -8.17 4.15
N VAL A 53 16.73 -8.09 5.07
CA VAL A 53 16.67 -8.86 6.32
C VAL A 53 15.61 -9.95 6.14
N PHE A 54 16.00 -11.22 6.25
CA PHE A 54 15.11 -12.38 6.13
C PHE A 54 15.01 -13.11 7.46
N THR A 55 13.79 -13.32 7.93
CA THR A 55 13.53 -14.07 9.16
C THR A 55 12.82 -15.40 8.85
N ASP A 56 13.00 -16.39 9.71
CA ASP A 56 12.47 -17.74 9.46
C ASP A 56 10.97 -17.84 9.87
N ASN A 57 10.47 -16.96 10.76
CA ASN A 57 9.10 -16.97 11.30
C ASN A 57 8.56 -15.55 11.60
N LEU A 58 7.27 -15.47 11.98
CA LEU A 58 6.57 -14.20 12.22
C LEU A 58 7.03 -13.46 13.49
N GLU A 59 7.38 -14.19 14.55
CA GLU A 59 7.81 -13.60 15.82
C GLU A 59 9.15 -12.89 15.66
N ASP A 60 10.11 -13.54 15.00
CA ASP A 60 11.40 -12.95 14.65
C ASP A 60 11.23 -11.75 13.71
N TYR A 61 10.31 -11.84 12.73
CA TYR A 61 9.99 -10.72 11.85
C TYR A 61 9.52 -9.50 12.62
N GLN A 62 8.54 -9.66 13.50
CA GLN A 62 7.98 -8.57 14.29
C GLN A 62 9.05 -7.96 15.20
N THR A 63 9.80 -8.79 15.91
CA THR A 63 10.87 -8.35 16.80
C THR A 63 11.94 -7.55 16.03
N CYS A 64 12.39 -8.06 14.88
CA CYS A 64 13.37 -7.35 14.06
C CYS A 64 12.82 -6.03 13.52
N PHE A 65 11.56 -6.02 13.06
CA PHE A 65 10.93 -4.82 12.53
C PHE A 65 10.82 -3.73 13.60
N ASP A 66 10.33 -4.08 14.79
CA ASP A 66 10.14 -3.14 15.89
C ASP A 66 11.48 -2.59 16.40
N SER A 67 12.49 -3.46 16.59
CA SER A 67 13.83 -3.02 17.02
C SER A 67 14.51 -2.10 16.00
N LEU A 68 14.41 -2.43 14.70
CA LEU A 68 14.96 -1.58 13.65
C LEU A 68 14.23 -0.24 13.57
N HIS A 69 12.91 -0.24 13.75
CA HIS A 69 12.11 0.98 13.73
C HIS A 69 12.47 1.90 14.91
N GLU A 70 12.62 1.33 16.10
CA GLU A 70 13.05 2.07 17.29
C GLU A 70 14.42 2.73 17.10
N ASP A 71 15.40 2.00 16.54
CA ASP A 71 16.74 2.55 16.32
C ASP A 71 16.76 3.66 15.25
N ILE A 72 15.90 3.58 14.22
CA ILE A 72 15.73 4.66 13.23
C ILE A 72 15.06 5.88 13.85
N ASP A 73 14.03 5.69 14.68
CA ASP A 73 13.39 6.79 15.41
C ASP A 73 14.37 7.49 16.36
N GLN A 74 15.30 6.74 16.94
CA GLN A 74 16.42 7.24 17.74
C GLN A 74 17.56 7.84 16.89
N LYS A 75 17.43 7.86 15.56
CA LYS A 75 18.43 8.35 14.60
C LYS A 75 19.79 7.66 14.72
N ARG A 76 19.80 6.37 15.01
CA ARG A 76 21.04 5.57 15.05
C ARG A 76 21.60 5.29 13.66
N PHE A 77 20.73 5.20 12.65
CA PHE A 77 21.12 5.09 11.25
C PHE A 77 20.06 5.70 10.31
N ASP A 78 20.53 6.33 9.23
CA ASP A 78 19.70 7.09 8.30
C ASP A 78 19.19 6.22 7.15
N CYS A 79 18.18 5.38 7.42
CA CYS A 79 17.52 4.57 6.40
C CYS A 79 15.99 4.54 6.55
N ILE A 80 15.31 4.08 5.50
CA ILE A 80 13.86 3.83 5.52
C ILE A 80 13.58 2.33 5.55
N LEU A 81 12.69 1.92 6.45
CA LEU A 81 12.20 0.54 6.53
C LEU A 81 11.05 0.31 5.56
N SER A 82 11.17 -0.77 4.79
CA SER A 82 10.11 -1.30 3.94
C SER A 82 9.69 -2.69 4.41
N PRO A 83 8.56 -2.85 5.13
CA PRO A 83 8.00 -4.15 5.42
C PRO A 83 7.57 -4.89 4.14
N SER A 84 7.50 -6.23 4.22
CA SER A 84 6.93 -7.07 3.16
C SER A 84 5.44 -6.77 2.92
N ASN A 85 4.72 -6.47 4.00
CA ASN A 85 3.28 -6.20 3.97
C ASN A 85 3.01 -4.74 4.33
N PHE A 86 2.73 -3.94 3.30
CA PHE A 86 2.39 -2.52 3.44
C PHE A 86 0.91 -2.34 3.79
N GLN A 87 0.62 -1.60 4.85
CA GLN A 87 -0.71 -1.17 5.28
C GLN A 87 -0.86 0.32 4.96
N ALA A 88 -1.86 0.65 4.15
CA ALA A 88 -2.16 2.04 3.83
C ALA A 88 -3.00 2.68 4.94
N SER A 89 -2.63 3.90 5.32
CA SER A 89 -3.44 4.81 6.14
C SER A 89 -4.16 5.87 5.28
N GLU A 90 -4.95 6.73 5.92
CA GLU A 90 -5.62 7.87 5.30
C GLU A 90 -4.67 8.79 4.51
N HIS A 91 -3.46 9.03 5.04
CA HIS A 91 -2.48 9.94 4.45
C HIS A 91 -1.44 9.22 3.59
N THR A 92 -1.85 8.15 2.92
CA THR A 92 -0.94 7.38 2.05
C THR A 92 -0.77 8.05 0.70
N LEU A 93 0.47 8.12 0.24
CA LEU A 93 0.85 8.55 -1.10
C LEU A 93 1.51 7.41 -1.86
N MET A 94 1.45 7.50 -3.19
CA MET A 94 2.12 6.56 -4.07
C MET A 94 2.79 7.23 -5.26
N CYS A 95 3.84 6.60 -5.78
CA CYS A 95 4.58 7.05 -6.93
C CYS A 95 4.93 5.84 -7.82
N TYR A 96 4.82 6.01 -9.14
CA TYR A 96 5.21 5.00 -10.12
C TYR A 96 6.23 5.53 -11.10
N THR A 97 7.22 4.71 -11.44
CA THR A 97 8.14 5.03 -12.54
C THR A 97 8.71 3.77 -13.18
N THR A 98 8.96 3.82 -14.48
CA THR A 98 9.74 2.81 -15.22
C THR A 98 11.25 3.10 -15.18
N ASN A 99 11.65 4.30 -14.74
CA ASN A 99 13.04 4.76 -14.77
C ASN A 99 13.72 4.50 -13.41
N LYS A 100 14.75 3.65 -13.42
CA LYS A 100 15.51 3.26 -12.21
C LYS A 100 16.18 4.47 -11.53
N ALA A 101 16.78 5.38 -12.29
CA ALA A 101 17.44 6.57 -11.72
C ALA A 101 16.42 7.52 -11.08
N LYS A 102 15.26 7.72 -11.74
CA LYS A 102 14.16 8.49 -11.15
C LYS A 102 13.67 7.84 -9.85
N HIS A 103 13.52 6.52 -9.82
CA HIS A 103 13.12 5.79 -8.63
C HIS A 103 14.06 6.04 -7.45
N TYR A 104 15.37 5.95 -7.67
CA TYR A 104 16.36 6.24 -6.63
C TYR A 104 16.29 7.69 -6.15
N ASN A 105 16.24 8.65 -7.07
CA ASN A 105 16.13 10.07 -6.71
C ASN A 105 14.88 10.35 -5.86
N THR A 106 13.77 9.65 -6.11
CA THR A 106 12.57 9.74 -5.28
C THR A 106 12.80 9.23 -3.85
N ILE A 107 13.50 8.10 -3.68
CA ILE A 107 13.86 7.58 -2.35
C ILE A 107 14.79 8.55 -1.62
N THR A 108 15.86 9.02 -2.27
CA THR A 108 16.79 9.99 -1.69
C THR A 108 16.08 11.29 -1.28
N SER A 109 15.15 11.78 -2.10
CA SER A 109 14.37 12.98 -1.77
C SER A 109 13.47 12.76 -0.54
N LEU A 110 12.88 11.57 -0.40
CA LEU A 110 12.11 11.22 0.80
C LEU A 110 12.98 11.14 2.05
N LEU A 111 14.15 10.50 1.95
CA LEU A 111 15.13 10.42 3.05
C LEU A 111 15.49 11.83 3.54
N HIS A 112 15.76 12.76 2.61
CA HIS A 112 16.05 14.15 2.95
C HIS A 112 14.88 14.83 3.69
N LEU A 113 13.63 14.60 3.27
CA LEU A 113 12.46 15.13 3.98
C LEU A 113 12.34 14.57 5.40
N ILE A 114 12.58 13.27 5.57
CA ILE A 114 12.46 12.59 6.87
C ILE A 114 13.56 13.06 7.82
N PHE A 115 14.82 12.98 7.40
CA PHE A 115 15.96 13.21 8.30
C PHE A 115 16.29 14.69 8.51
N HIS A 116 16.07 15.55 7.50
CA HIS A 116 16.44 16.97 7.58
C HIS A 116 15.24 17.93 7.74
N GLN A 117 14.03 17.51 7.35
CA GLN A 117 12.83 18.35 7.52
C GLN A 117 11.86 17.80 8.58
N GLY A 118 12.18 16.66 9.20
CA GLY A 118 11.45 16.11 10.34
C GLY A 118 10.10 15.48 9.98
N ILE A 119 9.90 15.13 8.70
CA ILE A 119 8.71 14.40 8.25
C ILE A 119 8.68 13.03 8.93
N ARG A 120 7.54 12.67 9.52
CA ARG A 120 7.35 11.36 10.13
C ARG A 120 6.48 10.49 9.23
N TYR A 121 6.86 9.22 9.10
CA TYR A 121 6.12 8.25 8.33
C TYR A 121 5.77 7.03 9.18
N ASP A 122 4.65 6.43 8.85
CA ASP A 122 4.14 5.21 9.49
C ASP A 122 4.71 3.98 8.78
N GLN A 123 4.56 3.91 7.45
CA GLN A 123 5.10 2.82 6.66
C GLN A 123 5.62 3.31 5.32
N PHE A 124 6.64 2.62 4.80
CA PHE A 124 7.11 2.81 3.44
C PHE A 124 7.13 1.47 2.72
N ASN A 125 6.93 1.46 1.41
CA ASN A 125 7.10 0.24 0.63
C ASN A 125 7.54 0.56 -0.78
N THR A 126 8.52 -0.20 -1.27
CA THR A 126 8.87 -0.18 -2.68
C THR A 126 8.89 -1.59 -3.27
N THR A 127 8.36 -1.71 -4.49
CA THR A 127 8.32 -2.97 -5.24
C THR A 127 8.64 -2.73 -6.71
N PHE A 128 9.19 -3.74 -7.37
CA PHE A 128 9.32 -3.75 -8.83
C PHE A 128 8.43 -4.85 -9.40
N LYS A 129 7.35 -4.46 -10.08
CA LYS A 129 6.39 -5.38 -10.67
C LYS A 129 5.88 -4.82 -11.99
N ASP A 130 5.64 -5.69 -12.97
CA ASP A 130 5.12 -5.31 -14.29
C ASP A 130 6.01 -4.26 -15.00
N LYS A 131 7.34 -4.38 -14.83
CA LYS A 131 8.36 -3.43 -15.32
C LYS A 131 8.22 -2.00 -14.79
N GLN A 132 7.55 -1.82 -13.66
CA GLN A 132 7.41 -0.53 -12.97
C GLN A 132 7.88 -0.63 -11.53
N PHE A 133 8.63 0.39 -11.10
CA PHE A 133 8.89 0.66 -9.69
C PHE A 133 7.65 1.31 -9.10
N LYS A 134 7.20 0.80 -7.96
CA LYS A 134 6.06 1.30 -7.21
C LYS A 134 6.53 1.63 -5.81
N LEU A 135 6.38 2.89 -5.43
CA LEU A 135 6.71 3.38 -4.10
C LEU A 135 5.42 3.84 -3.42
N ARG A 136 5.25 3.49 -2.16
CA ARG A 136 4.15 3.92 -1.30
C ARG A 136 4.72 4.41 0.03
N ILE A 137 4.14 5.47 0.57
CA ILE A 137 4.48 5.99 1.90
C ILE A 137 3.19 6.36 2.63
N SER A 138 2.98 5.76 3.80
CA SER A 138 1.93 6.06 4.76
C SER A 138 2.49 7.09 5.75
N LEU A 139 1.76 8.19 5.96
CA LEU A 139 2.19 9.30 6.81
C LEU A 139 1.21 9.45 7.99
N TYR A 140 1.68 10.01 9.11
CA TYR A 140 0.84 10.14 10.30
C TYR A 140 -0.20 11.27 10.20
N ASN A 141 0.03 12.27 9.34
CA ASN A 141 -0.80 13.48 9.28
C ASN A 141 -0.79 14.13 7.88
N GLN A 142 -1.78 14.99 7.66
CA GLN A 142 -1.97 15.72 6.39
C GLN A 142 -0.86 16.75 6.07
N GLN A 143 -0.21 17.32 7.08
CA GLN A 143 0.87 18.30 6.88
C GLN A 143 2.07 17.63 6.20
N ASP A 144 2.46 16.48 6.71
CA ASP A 144 3.55 15.67 6.16
C ASP A 144 3.20 15.15 4.76
N GLN A 145 1.95 14.73 4.57
CA GLN A 145 1.42 14.36 3.25
C GLN A 145 1.56 15.51 2.24
N SER A 146 1.20 16.72 2.64
CA SER A 146 1.29 17.91 1.79
C SER A 146 2.74 18.26 1.46
N ALA A 147 3.69 18.00 2.37
CA ALA A 147 5.11 18.21 2.11
C ALA A 147 5.65 17.19 1.09
N VAL A 148 5.33 15.91 1.26
CA VAL A 148 5.75 14.84 0.33
C VAL A 148 5.11 15.01 -1.05
N MET A 149 3.86 15.47 -1.13
CA MET A 149 3.18 15.78 -2.40
C MET A 149 3.88 16.85 -3.24
N LYS A 150 4.76 17.68 -2.65
CA LYS A 150 5.60 18.62 -3.42
C LYS A 150 6.71 17.92 -4.20
N LEU A 151 7.05 16.68 -3.85
CA LEU A 151 7.98 15.87 -4.63
C LEU A 151 7.33 15.41 -5.95
N PRO A 152 8.06 15.45 -7.06
CA PRO A 152 7.49 15.16 -8.37
C PRO A 152 7.05 13.69 -8.50
N GLY A 153 5.76 13.50 -8.83
CA GLY A 153 5.19 12.21 -9.19
C GLY A 153 4.54 11.43 -8.06
N PHE A 154 4.40 12.01 -6.86
CA PHE A 154 3.50 11.48 -5.84
C PHE A 154 2.05 11.86 -6.15
N GLU A 155 1.17 10.90 -5.93
CA GLU A 155 -0.28 11.06 -5.98
C GLU A 155 -0.91 10.40 -4.75
N GLU A 156 -2.14 10.79 -4.41
CA GLU A 156 -2.88 10.17 -3.31
C GLU A 156 -3.10 8.68 -3.60
N PHE A 157 -2.72 7.84 -2.63
CA PHE A 157 -3.05 6.44 -2.68
C PHE A 157 -4.51 6.25 -2.28
N ARG A 158 -5.24 5.50 -3.09
CA ARG A 158 -6.60 5.08 -2.75
C ARG A 158 -6.64 3.56 -2.58
N SER A 159 -6.97 3.10 -1.37
CA SER A 159 -7.18 1.67 -1.10
C SER A 159 -8.38 1.13 -1.86
N LEU A 160 -8.46 -0.19 -2.04
CA LEU A 160 -9.63 -0.79 -2.67
C LEU A 160 -10.90 -0.56 -1.84
N GLU A 161 -10.76 -0.50 -0.53
CA GLU A 161 -11.82 -0.21 0.44
C GLU A 161 -12.30 1.23 0.30
N GLN A 162 -11.40 2.22 0.19
CA GLN A 162 -11.75 3.61 -0.07
C GLN A 162 -12.48 3.73 -1.41
N ILE A 163 -11.93 3.13 -2.48
CA ILE A 163 -12.57 3.12 -3.80
C ILE A 163 -13.96 2.49 -3.73
N ARG A 164 -14.14 1.40 -2.98
CA ARG A 164 -15.44 0.74 -2.78
C ARG A 164 -16.44 1.67 -2.08
N ASN A 165 -16.00 2.37 -1.04
CA ASN A 165 -16.87 3.23 -0.23
C ASN A 165 -17.28 4.53 -0.94
N GLU A 166 -16.43 5.04 -1.83
CA GLU A 166 -16.72 6.23 -2.65
C GLU A 166 -17.54 5.92 -3.91
N MET A 167 -17.63 4.65 -4.30
CA MET A 167 -18.31 4.21 -5.51
C MET A 167 -19.82 4.15 -5.30
N THR A 168 -20.58 4.60 -6.30
CA THR A 168 -22.04 4.45 -6.28
C THR A 168 -22.43 2.97 -6.37
N ASP A 169 -23.34 2.54 -5.50
CA ASP A 169 -23.80 1.15 -5.40
C ASP A 169 -24.74 0.72 -6.54
N THR A 170 -25.01 1.63 -7.49
CA THR A 170 -25.76 1.40 -8.73
C THR A 170 -24.88 1.42 -9.98
N MET A 171 -23.55 1.39 -9.84
CA MET A 171 -22.61 1.42 -10.95
C MET A 171 -22.32 0.02 -11.52
N ALA A 172 -22.43 -0.10 -12.85
CA ALA A 172 -21.99 -1.26 -13.61
C ALA A 172 -20.79 -0.92 -14.51
N GLU A 173 -19.89 -1.89 -14.73
CA GLU A 173 -18.73 -1.69 -15.60
C GLU A 173 -18.42 -2.87 -16.54
N CYS A 174 -17.80 -2.56 -17.69
CA CYS A 174 -17.33 -3.54 -18.66
C CYS A 174 -16.10 -3.05 -19.44
N ASN A 175 -15.21 -3.98 -19.80
CA ASN A 175 -14.01 -3.73 -20.58
C ASN A 175 -14.17 -4.15 -22.04
N PHE A 176 -13.80 -3.26 -22.95
CA PHE A 176 -13.81 -3.49 -24.39
C PHE A 176 -12.40 -3.37 -24.97
N GLY A 177 -12.04 -4.31 -25.84
CA GLY A 177 -10.73 -4.33 -26.48
C GLY A 177 -10.55 -3.21 -27.52
N PRO A 178 -9.36 -3.15 -28.17
CA PRO A 178 -9.05 -2.13 -29.18
C PRO A 178 -9.95 -2.19 -30.42
N ASP A 179 -10.58 -3.34 -30.67
CA ASP A 179 -11.43 -3.57 -31.85
C ASP A 179 -12.82 -2.94 -31.75
N PHE A 180 -13.16 -2.33 -30.61
CA PHE A 180 -14.42 -1.62 -30.43
C PHE A 180 -14.28 -0.13 -30.73
N SER A 181 -15.37 0.51 -31.11
CA SER A 181 -15.49 1.98 -31.15
C SER A 181 -16.42 2.44 -30.03
N GLU A 182 -16.21 3.66 -29.54
CA GLU A 182 -17.05 4.27 -28.51
C GLU A 182 -18.54 4.29 -28.93
N GLY A 183 -18.82 4.65 -30.19
CA GLY A 183 -20.19 4.63 -30.74
C GLY A 183 -20.82 3.24 -30.71
N ALA A 184 -20.07 2.19 -31.09
CA ALA A 184 -20.59 0.82 -31.04
C ALA A 184 -20.86 0.34 -29.60
N ILE A 185 -20.01 0.74 -28.65
CA ILE A 185 -20.20 0.46 -27.22
C ILE A 185 -21.49 1.15 -26.73
N LYS A 186 -21.65 2.45 -27.00
CA LYS A 186 -22.82 3.24 -26.56
C LYS A 186 -24.13 2.68 -27.12
N VAL A 187 -24.15 2.30 -28.41
CA VAL A 187 -25.31 1.64 -29.02
C VAL A 187 -25.61 0.30 -28.34
N GLY A 188 -24.60 -0.53 -28.11
CA GLY A 188 -24.77 -1.82 -27.43
C GLY A 188 -25.29 -1.68 -25.99
N VAL A 189 -24.86 -0.66 -25.26
CA VAL A 189 -25.33 -0.35 -23.90
C VAL A 189 -26.82 0.03 -23.91
N LYS A 190 -27.26 0.87 -24.86
CA LYS A 190 -28.69 1.21 -25.03
C LYS A 190 -29.56 0.01 -25.38
N LEU A 191 -29.05 -0.88 -26.23
CA LEU A 191 -29.76 -2.12 -26.59
C LEU A 191 -29.86 -3.07 -25.39
N LEU A 192 -28.79 -3.20 -24.61
CA LEU A 192 -28.77 -3.98 -23.38
C LEU A 192 -29.78 -3.43 -22.36
N ALA A 193 -29.80 -2.11 -22.12
CA ALA A 193 -30.77 -1.47 -21.23
C ALA A 193 -32.22 -1.70 -21.66
N LYS A 194 -32.52 -1.57 -22.95
CA LYS A 194 -33.85 -1.88 -23.49
C LYS A 194 -34.26 -3.34 -23.21
N ARG A 195 -33.34 -4.29 -23.36
CA ARG A 195 -33.60 -5.71 -23.06
C ARG A 195 -33.79 -5.98 -21.57
N ALA A 196 -33.04 -5.27 -20.72
CA ALA A 196 -33.14 -5.34 -19.27
C ALA A 196 -34.36 -4.58 -18.71
N ASN A 197 -35.16 -3.92 -19.56
CA ASN A 197 -36.24 -3.02 -19.16
C ASN A 197 -35.76 -1.89 -18.22
N VAL A 198 -34.59 -1.34 -18.51
CA VAL A 198 -33.96 -0.25 -17.76
C VAL A 198 -33.89 0.99 -18.62
N ILE A 199 -34.25 2.15 -18.06
CA ILE A 199 -34.12 3.44 -18.72
C ILE A 199 -32.71 3.96 -18.46
N ILE A 200 -31.98 4.27 -19.53
CA ILE A 200 -30.68 4.93 -19.43
C ILE A 200 -30.64 6.18 -20.30
N GLN A 201 -29.98 7.21 -19.78
CA GLN A 201 -29.69 8.45 -20.49
C GLN A 201 -28.20 8.48 -20.89
N ASP A 202 -27.83 9.40 -21.76
CA ASP A 202 -26.48 9.45 -22.32
C ASP A 202 -25.42 9.87 -21.28
N ASP A 203 -25.80 10.72 -20.33
CA ASP A 203 -24.99 11.18 -19.20
C ASP A 203 -24.75 10.07 -18.15
N MET A 204 -25.60 9.04 -18.14
CA MET A 204 -25.42 7.85 -17.29
C MET A 204 -24.32 6.91 -17.84
N ILE A 205 -23.84 7.11 -19.07
CA ILE A 205 -22.84 6.26 -19.74
C ILE A 205 -21.51 7.02 -19.82
N GLN A 206 -20.49 6.51 -19.14
CA GLN A 206 -19.12 7.01 -19.25
C GLN A 206 -18.25 6.00 -19.99
N ILE A 207 -17.58 6.42 -21.06
CA ILE A 207 -16.62 5.59 -21.79
C ILE A 207 -15.27 6.30 -21.77
N VAL A 208 -14.26 5.63 -21.21
CA VAL A 208 -12.89 6.16 -21.12
C VAL A 208 -11.97 5.26 -21.92
N LYS A 209 -11.24 5.83 -22.87
CA LYS A 209 -10.15 5.15 -23.55
C LYS A 209 -8.91 5.16 -22.65
N GLN A 210 -8.38 3.97 -22.35
CA GLN A 210 -7.14 3.82 -21.58
C GLN A 210 -6.08 3.15 -22.45
N THR A 211 -4.83 3.59 -22.28
CA THR A 211 -3.66 2.99 -22.91
C THR A 211 -2.92 2.18 -21.87
N ASN A 212 -2.75 0.89 -22.12
CA ASN A 212 -1.86 0.07 -21.31
C ASN A 212 -0.41 0.41 -21.67
N GLN A 213 0.24 1.22 -20.83
CA GLN A 213 1.62 1.67 -21.05
C GLN A 213 2.63 0.51 -21.15
N SER A 214 2.32 -0.66 -20.59
CA SER A 214 3.24 -1.81 -20.63
C SER A 214 3.18 -2.61 -21.94
N VAL A 215 2.08 -2.54 -22.70
CA VAL A 215 1.83 -3.33 -23.92
C VAL A 215 1.58 -2.45 -25.15
N GLY A 216 1.42 -1.13 -24.97
CA GLY A 216 1.11 -0.19 -26.06
C GLY A 216 -0.29 -0.36 -26.66
N SER A 217 -1.13 -1.24 -26.10
CA SER A 217 -2.49 -1.46 -26.56
C SER A 217 -3.48 -0.53 -25.87
N CYS A 218 -4.52 -0.11 -26.59
CA CYS A 218 -5.62 0.67 -26.03
C CYS A 218 -6.85 -0.20 -25.81
N PHE A 219 -7.62 0.13 -24.78
CA PHE A 219 -8.89 -0.50 -24.46
C PHE A 219 -9.88 0.58 -24.00
N PHE A 220 -11.17 0.27 -24.03
CA PHE A 220 -12.22 1.14 -23.53
C PHE A 220 -12.78 0.57 -22.23
N PHE A 221 -12.88 1.44 -21.23
CA PHE A 221 -13.56 1.17 -19.98
C PHE A 221 -14.93 1.85 -20.02
N CYS A 222 -16.01 1.08 -19.96
CA CYS A 222 -17.37 1.61 -19.94
C CYS A 222 -17.96 1.46 -18.53
N ARG A 223 -18.49 2.56 -17.99
CA ARG A 223 -19.29 2.61 -16.76
C ARG A 223 -20.70 3.06 -17.10
N VAL A 224 -21.67 2.48 -16.43
CA VAL A 224 -23.07 2.87 -16.50
C VAL A 224 -23.58 3.07 -15.07
N ASN A 225 -24.00 4.28 -14.73
CA ASN A 225 -24.57 4.58 -13.42
C ASN A 225 -26.09 4.45 -13.50
N LEU A 226 -26.68 3.48 -12.81
CA LEU A 226 -28.10 3.18 -12.93
C LEU A 226 -28.93 3.88 -11.85
N ALA A 227 -30.23 4.04 -12.10
CA ALA A 227 -31.10 4.80 -11.20
C ALA A 227 -31.37 4.07 -9.88
N SER A 228 -31.30 2.73 -9.87
CA SER A 228 -31.58 1.92 -8.69
C SER A 228 -30.78 0.61 -8.67
N LYS A 229 -30.73 -0.04 -7.50
CA LYS A 229 -30.18 -1.39 -7.34
C LYS A 229 -30.95 -2.45 -8.12
N GLN A 230 -32.26 -2.24 -8.29
CA GLN A 230 -33.09 -3.15 -9.07
C GLN A 230 -32.75 -3.06 -10.55
N ASP A 231 -32.53 -1.85 -11.06
CA ASP A 231 -32.05 -1.64 -12.43
C ASP A 231 -30.67 -2.25 -12.63
N LEU A 232 -29.77 -2.07 -11.66
CA LEU A 232 -28.45 -2.70 -11.67
C LEU A 232 -28.55 -4.21 -11.81
N SER A 233 -29.34 -4.86 -10.94
CA SER A 233 -29.55 -6.31 -10.98
C SER A 233 -30.08 -6.79 -12.33
N SER A 234 -31.11 -6.11 -12.86
CA SER A 234 -31.67 -6.45 -14.18
C SER A 234 -30.66 -6.28 -15.31
N PHE A 235 -29.84 -5.22 -15.24
CA PHE A 235 -28.86 -4.89 -16.27
C PHE A 235 -27.66 -5.86 -16.30
N VAL A 236 -27.08 -6.20 -15.15
CA VAL A 236 -25.86 -7.07 -15.07
C VAL A 236 -26.15 -8.55 -15.27
N ASN A 237 -27.41 -8.97 -15.10
CA ASN A 237 -27.87 -10.34 -15.35
C ASN A 237 -28.24 -10.57 -16.82
N MET A 238 -28.22 -9.54 -17.64
CA MET A 238 -28.53 -9.62 -19.06
C MET A 238 -27.24 -9.71 -19.89
N GLU A 239 -27.13 -10.74 -20.73
CA GLU A 239 -26.04 -10.88 -21.69
C GLU A 239 -26.38 -10.15 -22.99
N SER A 240 -25.41 -9.41 -23.55
CA SER A 240 -25.59 -8.73 -24.83
C SER A 240 -24.36 -8.88 -25.74
N ALA A 241 -24.63 -8.93 -27.03
CA ALA A 241 -23.62 -8.95 -28.07
C ALA A 241 -23.32 -7.52 -28.54
N PHE A 242 -22.04 -7.15 -28.50
CA PHE A 242 -21.54 -5.84 -28.92
C PHE A 242 -20.78 -6.00 -30.23
N LYS A 243 -21.01 -5.09 -31.19
CA LYS A 243 -20.32 -5.13 -32.47
C LYS A 243 -18.92 -4.52 -32.36
N THR A 244 -17.93 -5.19 -32.95
CA THR A 244 -16.60 -4.62 -33.21
C THR A 244 -16.65 -3.62 -34.37
N LYS A 245 -15.53 -2.93 -34.64
CA LYS A 245 -15.33 -2.06 -35.81
C LYS A 245 -15.55 -2.79 -37.14
N SER A 246 -15.23 -4.09 -37.19
CA SER A 246 -15.49 -4.97 -38.35
C SER A 246 -16.91 -5.52 -38.40
N GLY A 247 -17.77 -5.16 -37.43
CA GLY A 247 -19.17 -5.59 -37.37
C GLY A 247 -19.40 -6.96 -36.72
N HIS A 248 -18.35 -7.66 -36.28
CA HIS A 248 -18.48 -8.95 -35.61
C HIS A 248 -19.10 -8.79 -34.22
N PRO A 249 -20.13 -9.58 -33.87
CA PRO A 249 -20.70 -9.57 -32.53
C PRO A 249 -19.78 -10.30 -31.55
N VAL A 250 -19.56 -9.69 -30.39
CA VAL A 250 -18.81 -10.27 -29.27
C VAL A 250 -19.66 -10.15 -28.01
N ALA A 251 -19.90 -11.28 -27.35
CA ALA A 251 -20.62 -11.30 -26.08
C ALA A 251 -19.84 -10.56 -25.00
N LYS A 252 -20.53 -9.68 -24.28
CA LYS A 252 -20.00 -8.94 -23.13
C LYS A 252 -21.03 -8.95 -22.02
N ARG A 253 -20.51 -8.98 -20.79
CA ARG A 253 -21.31 -8.88 -19.57
C ARG A 253 -20.81 -7.72 -18.74
N PHE A 254 -21.76 -6.92 -18.28
CA PHE A 254 -21.50 -5.89 -17.26
C PHE A 254 -21.53 -6.53 -15.88
N ILE A 255 -20.72 -6.00 -14.98
CA ILE A 255 -20.66 -6.44 -13.59
C ILE A 255 -20.86 -5.24 -12.68
N SER A 256 -21.44 -5.47 -11.50
CA SER A 256 -21.47 -4.46 -10.43
C SER A 256 -20.05 -4.07 -10.05
N SER A 257 -19.77 -2.77 -10.09
CA SER A 257 -18.45 -2.26 -9.77
C SER A 257 -18.11 -2.50 -8.29
N VAL A 258 -19.10 -2.37 -7.40
CA VAL A 258 -18.95 -2.68 -5.96
C VAL A 258 -18.67 -4.16 -5.74
N ASP A 259 -19.39 -5.06 -6.42
CA ASP A 259 -19.19 -6.51 -6.26
C ASP A 259 -17.81 -6.92 -6.78
N LYS A 260 -17.39 -6.34 -7.91
CA LYS A 260 -16.06 -6.58 -8.48
C LYS A 260 -14.95 -6.19 -7.51
N ILE A 261 -15.06 -5.02 -6.88
CA ILE A 261 -14.06 -4.55 -5.91
C ILE A 261 -14.13 -5.39 -4.63
N SER A 262 -15.32 -5.71 -4.13
CA SER A 262 -15.50 -6.57 -2.95
C SER A 262 -14.85 -7.94 -3.17
N ALA A 263 -15.12 -8.58 -4.30
CA ALA A 263 -14.49 -9.84 -4.68
C ALA A 263 -12.96 -9.72 -4.89
N LYS A 264 -12.44 -8.52 -5.19
CA LYS A 264 -11.00 -8.27 -5.28
C LYS A 264 -10.37 -8.12 -3.89
N ILE A 265 -11.05 -7.43 -2.97
CA ILE A 265 -10.65 -7.31 -1.57
C ILE A 265 -10.59 -8.71 -0.93
N GLU A 266 -11.65 -9.51 -1.06
CA GLU A 266 -11.70 -10.88 -0.54
C GLU A 266 -10.61 -11.79 -1.12
N ARG A 267 -10.35 -11.69 -2.43
CA ARG A 267 -9.24 -12.43 -3.08
C ARG A 267 -7.87 -11.99 -2.60
N ASN A 268 -7.68 -10.72 -2.26
CA ASN A 268 -6.42 -10.23 -1.73
C ASN A 268 -6.22 -10.71 -0.27
N ALA A 269 -7.27 -10.64 0.55
CA ALA A 269 -7.24 -11.12 1.93
C ALA A 269 -6.96 -12.63 2.01
N SER A 270 -7.52 -13.43 1.09
CA SER A 270 -7.28 -14.88 1.03
C SER A 270 -5.90 -15.27 0.49
N ARG A 271 -5.26 -14.43 -0.34
CA ARG A 271 -3.90 -14.69 -0.87
C ARG A 271 -2.79 -14.39 0.13
N TYR A 272 -3.07 -13.55 1.13
CA TYR A 272 -2.15 -13.26 2.23
C TYR A 272 -2.90 -13.45 3.55
N PRO A 273 -3.12 -14.71 4.01
CA PRO A 273 -3.87 -14.99 5.24
C PRO A 273 -3.22 -14.46 6.53
N SER A 274 -2.07 -13.79 6.45
CA SER A 274 -1.30 -13.35 7.60
C SER A 274 -1.64 -11.90 7.98
N MET A 275 -2.28 -11.79 9.13
CA MET A 275 -2.41 -10.61 9.99
C MET A 275 -3.47 -9.58 9.61
N VAL A 276 -4.72 -9.91 9.92
CA VAL A 276 -5.58 -8.94 10.60
C VAL A 276 -4.83 -8.52 11.87
N VAL A 277 -4.05 -7.44 11.80
CA VAL A 277 -3.63 -6.73 13.01
C VAL A 277 -4.91 -6.09 13.52
N THR A 278 -5.55 -6.73 14.50
CA THR A 278 -6.49 -6.06 15.37
C THR A 278 -5.84 -4.76 15.83
N ASN A 279 -6.44 -3.62 15.47
CA ASN A 279 -6.10 -2.31 15.99
C ASN A 279 -5.84 -2.40 17.51
N VAL A 280 -4.59 -2.46 17.94
CA VAL A 280 -4.26 -2.17 19.34
C VAL A 280 -4.12 -0.66 19.43
N LYS A 281 -5.27 0.02 19.42
CA LYS A 281 -5.38 1.28 20.14
C LYS A 281 -5.19 0.96 21.62
N LYS A 282 -4.04 1.29 22.17
CA LYS A 282 -3.93 1.71 23.57
C LYS A 282 -2.87 2.79 23.69
N THR A 283 -3.33 4.01 23.41
CA THR A 283 -2.83 5.21 24.07
C THR A 283 -2.73 4.93 25.56
N SER A 284 -1.51 4.86 26.09
CA SER A 284 -1.28 5.08 27.52
C SER A 284 -0.46 6.34 27.63
N MET A 285 -1.14 7.45 27.93
CA MET A 285 -0.47 8.65 28.41
C MET A 285 0.26 8.27 29.70
N VAL A 286 1.59 8.32 29.67
CA VAL A 286 2.40 8.26 30.89
C VAL A 286 2.17 9.58 31.61
N THR A 287 1.34 9.55 32.65
CA THR A 287 1.28 10.62 33.64
C THR A 287 2.54 10.50 34.50
N PRO A 288 3.45 11.50 34.56
CA PRO A 288 4.53 11.47 35.52
C PRO A 288 3.92 11.62 36.92
N SER A 289 4.17 10.65 37.80
CA SER A 289 3.85 10.81 39.22
C SER A 289 4.84 11.79 39.85
N PRO A 290 4.39 12.76 40.68
CA PRO A 290 5.28 13.71 41.32
C PRO A 290 6.13 12.99 42.37
N THR A 291 7.44 13.22 42.31
CA THR A 291 8.41 12.76 43.30
C THR A 291 8.08 13.41 44.65
N LEU A 292 7.58 12.62 45.60
CA LEU A 292 7.47 13.03 47.00
C LEU A 292 8.86 13.07 47.61
N SER A 293 9.36 14.28 47.85
CA SER A 293 10.50 14.55 48.71
C SER A 293 10.11 14.28 50.17
N ASN A 294 10.72 13.28 50.80
CA ASN A 294 10.70 13.16 52.26
C ASN A 294 12.08 13.53 52.80
N SER A 295 12.15 14.75 53.34
CA SER A 295 13.13 15.18 54.31
C SER A 295 12.93 14.41 55.62
N SER A 296 13.98 13.80 56.14
CA SER A 296 14.03 13.23 57.49
C SER A 296 14.85 14.15 58.39
N GLU A 297 14.18 14.90 59.27
CA GLU A 297 14.80 15.46 60.47
C GLU A 297 14.56 14.51 61.67
N PRO A 298 15.56 14.34 62.57
CA PRO A 298 15.49 13.38 63.66
C PRO A 298 14.75 13.90 64.90
N LYS A 299 13.92 13.04 65.49
CA LYS A 299 13.21 13.30 66.76
C LYS A 299 14.18 13.33 67.95
N LYS A 300 14.08 14.39 68.74
CA LYS A 300 14.65 14.56 70.09
C LYS A 300 14.20 13.46 71.05
N SER A 301 15.14 12.89 71.80
CA SER A 301 14.91 12.15 73.03
C SER A 301 14.94 13.11 74.23
N HIS A 302 13.89 13.08 75.04
CA HIS A 302 13.91 13.57 76.41
C HIS A 302 13.45 12.43 77.31
N SER A 303 14.39 11.84 78.04
CA SER A 303 14.11 11.06 79.23
C SER A 303 14.51 11.88 80.47
N SER A 304 13.53 12.10 81.33
CA SER A 304 13.65 12.46 82.74
C SER A 304 12.51 11.67 83.36
N THR A 305 12.64 10.94 84.47
CA THR A 305 13.13 11.39 85.77
C THR A 305 13.19 10.20 86.73
N LYS A 306 14.05 10.34 87.76
CA LYS A 306 14.16 9.60 89.04
C LYS A 306 14.85 8.24 89.04
#